data_AF-A0A821TK07-F1
#
_entry.id   AF-A0A821TK07-F1
#
_cell.length_a   1.000
_cell.length_b   1.000
_cell.length_c   1.000
_cell.angle_alpha   90.00
_cell.angle_beta   90.00
_cell.angle_gamma   90.00
#
_symmetry.space_group_name_H-M   'P 1'
#
loop_
_entity.id
_entity.type
_entity.pdbx_description
1 polymer ?
#
loop_
_entity_poly.entity_id
_entity_poly.type
_entity_poly.pdbx_seq_one_letter_code
_entity_poly.pdbx_strand_id
1 'polypeptide(L)'
;PVLLKIPEMENQSIKFDVRYVILLRSLRPLKLYVHKIFWLRFANKPFSLKELDDYETHFTVMNYRPNAFLRQMNCHIFTSMYNEQYGHNEQWSIVEQRIFQMFREIFQCASIEEPPFGIASCSSSRALYAADLMLEMIDNKVQPKLLEINFTPDCYRACTFYPNFYNQVFNVLFRDIAAEQDVIDISV
;
A
#
# COMPACT_ATOMS: atom_id res chain seq x y z
N PRO A 1 -6.38 -7.16 14.31
CA PRO A 1 -6.28 -6.59 12.94
C PRO A 1 -7.62 -5.96 12.53
N VAL A 2 -7.60 -4.92 11.70
CA VAL A 2 -8.82 -4.49 10.99
C VAL A 2 -9.13 -5.52 9.92
N LEU A 3 -10.40 -5.89 9.78
CA LEU A 3 -10.89 -6.90 8.84
C LEU A 3 -12.01 -6.30 8.00
N LEU A 4 -12.13 -6.69 6.74
CA LEU A 4 -13.21 -6.19 5.90
C LEU A 4 -14.32 -7.24 5.82
N LYS A 5 -15.59 -6.84 5.99
CA LYS A 5 -16.73 -7.71 5.70
C LYS A 5 -16.98 -7.71 4.20
N ILE A 6 -17.03 -8.88 3.61
CA ILE A 6 -17.16 -9.05 2.15
C ILE A 6 -18.54 -9.62 1.81
N PRO A 7 -19.37 -8.89 1.04
CA PRO A 7 -20.71 -9.36 0.66
C PRO A 7 -20.71 -10.73 -0.02
N GLU A 8 -19.75 -11.01 -0.91
CA GLU A 8 -19.64 -12.29 -1.61
C GLU A 8 -19.24 -13.46 -0.70
N MET A 9 -18.91 -13.18 0.57
CA MET A 9 -18.60 -14.18 1.60
C MET A 9 -19.61 -14.09 2.75
N GLU A 10 -20.88 -13.79 2.46
CA GLU A 10 -21.95 -13.70 3.47
C GLU A 10 -21.60 -12.71 4.61
N ASN A 11 -20.89 -11.63 4.27
CA ASN A 11 -20.41 -10.61 5.21
C ASN A 11 -19.43 -11.13 6.27
N GLN A 12 -18.73 -12.24 6.00
CA GLN A 12 -17.63 -12.71 6.84
C GLN A 12 -16.44 -11.74 6.81
N SER A 13 -15.75 -11.62 7.95
CA SER A 13 -14.61 -10.74 8.12
C SER A 13 -13.32 -11.41 7.65
N ILE A 14 -12.68 -10.83 6.64
CA ILE A 14 -11.44 -11.36 6.06
C ILE A 14 -10.26 -10.45 6.31
N LYS A 15 -9.09 -11.07 6.38
CA LYS A 15 -7.80 -10.38 6.48
C LYS A 15 -7.42 -9.79 5.12
N PHE A 16 -6.81 -8.62 5.14
CA PHE A 16 -6.27 -7.97 3.94
C PHE A 16 -5.00 -7.19 4.27
N ASP A 17 -4.21 -6.95 3.25
CA ASP A 17 -3.16 -5.95 3.25
C ASP A 17 -3.42 -4.90 2.16
N VAL A 18 -2.77 -3.75 2.32
CA VAL A 18 -2.80 -2.64 1.37
C VAL A 18 -1.40 -2.43 0.84
N ARG A 19 -1.26 -2.39 -0.49
CA ARG A 19 -0.02 -2.12 -1.19
C ARG A 19 -0.08 -0.76 -1.87
N TYR A 20 0.73 0.19 -1.39
CA TYR A 20 0.93 1.48 -2.04
C TYR A 20 2.16 1.45 -2.94
N VAL A 21 2.07 2.10 -4.09
CA VAL A 21 3.22 2.36 -4.95
C VAL A 21 3.83 3.71 -4.57
N ILE A 22 5.13 3.72 -4.29
CA ILE A 22 5.89 4.89 -3.85
C ILE A 22 6.96 5.21 -4.88
N LEU A 23 7.05 6.49 -5.24
CA LEU A 23 8.01 7.05 -6.19
C LEU A 23 9.00 7.93 -5.43
N LEU A 24 10.21 7.42 -5.22
CA LEU A 24 11.30 8.21 -4.65
C LEU A 24 12.10 8.86 -5.77
N ARG A 25 12.04 10.19 -5.84
CA ARG A 25 12.77 10.98 -6.82
C ARG A 25 14.09 11.52 -6.29
N SER A 26 14.15 11.89 -5.01
CA SER A 26 15.33 12.46 -4.37
C SER A 26 15.23 12.28 -2.85
N LEU A 27 16.37 12.08 -2.18
CA LEU A 27 16.45 12.07 -0.71
C LEU A 27 16.84 13.43 -0.13
N ARG A 28 17.60 14.25 -0.89
CA ARG A 28 18.08 15.57 -0.43
C ARG A 28 17.91 16.63 -1.55
N PRO A 29 16.86 17.46 -1.51
CA PRO A 29 15.71 17.38 -0.59
C PRO A 29 14.87 16.12 -0.84
N LEU A 30 14.10 15.69 0.16
CA LEU A 30 13.16 14.58 -0.01
C LEU A 30 12.13 14.97 -1.08
N LYS A 31 12.00 14.12 -2.09
CA LYS A 31 10.96 14.22 -3.13
C LYS A 31 10.32 12.86 -3.27
N LEU A 32 9.16 12.71 -2.63
CA LEU A 32 8.49 11.43 -2.43
C LEU A 32 7.03 11.57 -2.87
N TYR A 33 6.60 10.66 -3.74
CA TYR A 33 5.23 10.64 -4.26
C TYR A 33 4.60 9.27 -4.03
N VAL A 34 3.28 9.24 -3.87
CA VAL A 34 2.50 8.01 -3.75
C VAL A 34 1.48 7.96 -4.86
N HIS A 35 1.33 6.82 -5.52
CA HIS A 35 0.29 6.65 -6.52
C HIS A 35 -1.11 6.60 -5.86
N LYS A 36 -2.09 7.32 -6.42
CA LYS A 36 -3.46 7.41 -5.88
C LYS A 36 -4.18 6.06 -5.85
N ILE A 37 -3.85 5.19 -6.79
CA ILE A 37 -4.36 3.82 -6.81
C ILE A 37 -3.42 2.93 -5.99
N PHE A 38 -3.95 2.41 -4.88
CA PHE A 38 -3.36 1.33 -4.10
C PHE A 38 -4.03 -0.01 -4.40
N TRP A 39 -3.33 -1.09 -4.07
CA TRP A 39 -3.74 -2.45 -4.39
C TRP A 39 -4.09 -3.19 -3.11
N LEU A 40 -5.14 -4.00 -3.19
CA LEU A 40 -5.58 -4.82 -2.08
C LEU A 40 -5.30 -6.28 -2.37
N ARG A 41 -4.88 -6.99 -1.34
CA ARG A 41 -4.69 -8.42 -1.35
C ARG A 41 -5.42 -9.00 -0.14
N PHE A 42 -6.22 -10.01 -0.40
CA PHE A 42 -7.17 -10.56 0.56
C PHE A 42 -6.83 -12.01 0.86
N ALA A 43 -7.05 -12.40 2.11
CA ALA A 43 -7.14 -13.81 2.49
C ALA A 43 -8.36 -14.44 1.79
N ASN A 44 -8.27 -15.75 1.52
CA ASN A 44 -9.35 -16.50 0.85
C ASN A 44 -10.40 -17.00 1.85
N LYS A 45 -10.03 -17.09 3.13
CA LYS A 45 -10.91 -17.57 4.20
C LYS A 45 -11.19 -16.48 5.25
N PRO A 46 -12.29 -16.61 6.01
CA PRO A 46 -12.57 -15.77 7.17
C PRO A 46 -11.44 -15.84 8.19
N PHE A 47 -11.13 -14.71 8.79
CA PHE A 47 -10.08 -14.65 9.80
C PHE A 47 -10.46 -15.48 11.03
N SER A 48 -9.54 -16.33 11.48
CA SER A 48 -9.71 -17.19 12.66
C SER A 48 -8.36 -17.48 13.29
N LEU A 49 -8.30 -17.50 14.63
CA LEU A 49 -7.10 -17.89 15.38
C LEU A 49 -7.09 -19.37 15.78
N LYS A 50 -8.06 -20.16 15.30
CA LYS A 50 -8.17 -21.59 15.66
C LYS A 50 -7.08 -22.46 15.04
N GLU A 51 -6.73 -22.18 13.79
CA GLU A 51 -5.75 -22.92 12.99
C GLU A 51 -4.71 -21.93 12.49
N LEU A 52 -3.57 -21.83 13.19
CA LEU A 52 -2.54 -20.83 12.89
C LEU A 52 -1.70 -21.18 11.65
N ASP A 53 -1.73 -22.45 11.23
CA ASP A 53 -1.04 -23.00 10.07
C ASP A 53 -1.88 -22.92 8.78
N ASP A 54 -3.14 -22.49 8.85
CA ASP A 54 -3.98 -22.30 7.67
C ASP A 54 -3.56 -21.07 6.86
N TYR A 55 -2.78 -21.35 5.80
CA TYR A 55 -2.26 -20.34 4.89
C TYR A 55 -3.34 -19.38 4.36
N GLU A 56 -4.49 -19.90 3.96
CA GLU A 56 -5.54 -19.11 3.31
C GLU A 56 -6.30 -18.19 4.25
N THR A 57 -6.13 -18.39 5.57
CA THR A 57 -6.64 -17.55 6.64
C THR A 57 -5.65 -16.45 7.02
N HIS A 58 -4.35 -16.77 7.05
CA HIS A 58 -3.33 -15.88 7.64
C HIS A 58 -2.48 -15.11 6.64
N PHE A 59 -2.36 -15.59 5.41
CA PHE A 59 -1.68 -14.88 4.33
C PHE A 59 -2.70 -14.20 3.41
N THR A 60 -2.26 -13.14 2.75
CA THR A 60 -3.07 -12.33 1.82
C THR A 60 -2.56 -12.45 0.38
N VAL A 61 -1.36 -13.01 0.20
CA VAL A 61 -0.70 -13.19 -1.08
C VAL A 61 -1.05 -14.57 -1.65
N MET A 62 -2.11 -14.66 -2.45
CA MET A 62 -2.60 -15.95 -2.94
C MET A 62 -1.96 -16.44 -4.25
N ASN A 63 -1.18 -15.59 -4.93
CA ASN A 63 -0.58 -15.90 -6.24
C ASN A 63 0.59 -16.90 -6.20
N TYR A 64 1.03 -17.36 -5.03
CA TYR A 64 2.02 -18.44 -4.93
C TYR A 64 1.45 -19.83 -5.17
N ARG A 65 0.11 -19.98 -5.14
CA ARG A 65 -0.55 -21.27 -5.38
C ARG A 65 -1.15 -21.30 -6.78
N PRO A 66 -0.83 -22.32 -7.60
CA PRO A 66 -1.46 -22.47 -8.91
C PRO A 66 -2.97 -22.60 -8.74
N ASN A 67 -3.74 -21.92 -9.59
CA ASN A 67 -5.21 -21.89 -9.60
C ASN A 67 -5.87 -21.31 -8.33
N ALA A 68 -5.12 -20.63 -7.46
CA ALA A 68 -5.73 -19.95 -6.32
C ALA A 68 -6.64 -18.81 -6.78
N PHE A 69 -7.79 -18.68 -6.12
CA PHE A 69 -8.69 -17.57 -6.35
C PHE A 69 -8.01 -16.26 -5.91
N LEU A 70 -7.94 -15.29 -6.82
CA LEU A 70 -7.41 -13.96 -6.57
C LEU A 70 -8.57 -12.98 -6.45
N ARG A 71 -9.00 -12.69 -5.22
CA ARG A 71 -9.99 -11.65 -4.98
C ARG A 71 -9.42 -10.29 -5.37
N GLN A 72 -10.13 -9.58 -6.24
CA GLN A 72 -9.76 -8.24 -6.68
C GLN A 72 -10.82 -7.25 -6.23
N MET A 73 -10.38 -6.15 -5.63
CA MET A 73 -11.23 -5.03 -5.26
C MET A 73 -10.54 -3.74 -5.66
N ASN A 74 -11.28 -2.85 -6.31
CA ASN A 74 -10.79 -1.51 -6.63
C ASN A 74 -10.64 -0.68 -5.33
N CYS A 75 -9.60 0.15 -5.24
CA CYS A 75 -9.37 1.00 -4.06
C CYS A 75 -10.56 1.90 -3.71
N HIS A 76 -11.31 2.41 -4.69
CA HIS A 76 -12.50 3.25 -4.44
C HIS A 76 -13.65 2.45 -3.83
N ILE A 77 -13.87 1.21 -4.30
CA ILE A 77 -14.87 0.31 -3.71
C ILE A 77 -14.48 -0.02 -2.28
N PHE A 78 -13.21 -0.34 -2.06
CA PHE A 78 -12.68 -0.58 -0.72
C PHE A 78 -12.87 0.62 0.20
N THR A 79 -12.51 1.83 -0.24
CA THR A 79 -12.66 3.05 0.56
C THR A 79 -14.11 3.27 0.97
N SER A 80 -15.05 3.05 0.06
CA SER A 80 -16.49 3.13 0.36
C SER A 80 -16.91 2.08 1.39
N MET A 81 -16.54 0.81 1.20
CA MET A 81 -16.87 -0.28 2.13
C MET A 81 -16.23 -0.08 3.51
N TYR A 82 -14.96 0.35 3.53
CA TYR A 82 -14.24 0.67 4.76
C TYR A 82 -14.95 1.81 5.51
N ASN A 83 -15.33 2.88 4.82
CA ASN A 83 -16.00 4.02 5.46
C ASN A 83 -17.40 3.66 5.95
N GLU A 84 -18.13 2.80 5.24
CA GLU A 84 -19.40 2.27 5.72
C GLU A 84 -19.21 1.46 7.00
N GLN A 85 -18.20 0.58 7.04
CA GLN A 85 -17.96 -0.31 8.17
C GLN A 85 -17.31 0.38 9.38
N TYR A 86 -16.39 1.32 9.15
CA TYR A 86 -15.50 1.89 10.16
C TYR A 86 -15.46 3.42 10.19
N GLY A 87 -16.13 4.12 9.26
CA GLY A 87 -16.05 5.58 9.14
C GLY A 87 -16.61 6.33 10.36
N HIS A 88 -17.45 5.68 11.17
CA HIS A 88 -17.92 6.19 12.45
C HIS A 88 -16.82 6.25 13.51
N ASN A 89 -15.81 5.37 13.41
CA ASN A 89 -14.58 5.47 14.20
C ASN A 89 -13.63 6.47 13.54
N GLU A 90 -13.31 6.21 12.27
CA GLU A 90 -12.33 6.98 11.54
C GLU A 90 -12.46 6.76 10.03
N GLN A 91 -12.58 7.86 9.28
CA GLN A 91 -12.64 7.81 7.82
C GLN A 91 -11.30 7.39 7.22
N TRP A 92 -11.34 6.67 6.10
CA TRP A 92 -10.17 6.21 5.34
C TRP A 92 -9.21 7.35 5.02
N SER A 93 -9.72 8.53 4.67
CA SER A 93 -8.90 9.70 4.36
C SER A 93 -7.96 10.10 5.51
N ILE A 94 -8.39 9.90 6.76
CA ILE A 94 -7.56 10.16 7.95
C ILE A 94 -6.52 9.05 8.13
N VAL A 95 -6.90 7.79 7.91
CA VAL A 95 -5.98 6.65 7.94
C VAL A 95 -4.90 6.78 6.88
N GLU A 96 -5.29 7.15 5.66
CA GLU A 96 -4.41 7.35 4.51
C GLU A 96 -3.42 8.49 4.73
N GLN A 97 -3.84 9.60 5.37
CA GLN A 97 -2.92 10.65 5.81
C GLN A 97 -1.84 10.11 6.77
N ARG A 98 -2.19 9.22 7.69
CA ARG A 98 -1.20 8.57 8.58
C ARG A 98 -0.29 7.62 7.84
N ILE A 99 -0.81 6.91 6.85
CA ILE A 99 0.00 6.05 5.98
C ILE A 99 1.06 6.90 5.24
N PHE A 100 0.67 8.05 4.70
CA PHE A 100 1.60 8.96 4.02
C PHE A 100 2.63 9.57 4.98
N GLN A 101 2.22 9.94 6.20
CA GLN A 101 3.14 10.36 7.25
C GLN A 101 4.14 9.25 7.59
N MET A 102 3.67 8.01 7.77
CA MET A 102 4.53 6.86 8.03
C MET A 102 5.55 6.65 6.90
N PHE A 103 5.14 6.77 5.63
CA PHE A 103 6.08 6.68 4.51
C PHE A 103 7.13 7.79 4.52
N ARG A 104 6.75 9.04 4.79
CA ARG A 104 7.71 10.14 4.95
C ARG A 104 8.77 9.81 6.00
N GLU A 105 8.32 9.43 7.20
CA GLU A 105 9.19 9.11 8.32
C GLU A 105 10.13 7.95 7.99
N ILE A 106 9.65 6.91 7.31
CA ILE A 106 10.50 5.79 6.91
C ILE A 106 11.62 6.24 5.97
N PHE A 107 11.33 7.02 4.93
CA PHE A 107 12.37 7.47 3.98
C PHE A 107 13.31 8.50 4.59
N GLN A 108 12.82 9.34 5.51
CA GLN A 108 13.66 10.25 6.28
C GLN A 108 14.64 9.45 7.16
N CYS A 109 14.12 8.52 7.97
CA CYS A 109 14.91 7.66 8.85
C CYS A 109 15.91 6.81 8.08
N ALA A 110 15.50 6.22 6.95
CA ALA A 110 16.37 5.42 6.11
C ALA A 110 17.55 6.22 5.53
N SER A 111 17.47 7.55 5.47
CA SER A 111 18.51 8.43 4.94
C SER A 111 19.41 9.09 6.00
N ILE A 112 19.20 8.78 7.28
CA ILE A 112 19.98 9.31 8.41
C ILE A 112 21.38 8.71 8.41
N GLU A 113 21.46 7.38 8.31
CA GLU A 113 22.72 6.65 8.30
C GLU A 113 23.24 6.49 6.86
N GLU A 114 24.56 6.44 6.71
CA GLU A 114 25.19 6.16 5.43
C GLU A 114 25.14 4.64 5.13
N PRO A 115 25.28 4.23 3.85
CA PRO A 115 25.38 2.81 3.49
C PRO A 115 26.53 2.11 4.26
N PRO A 116 26.32 0.87 4.72
CA PRO A 116 25.21 -0.03 4.40
C PRO A 116 24.01 0.07 5.36
N PHE A 117 24.03 0.95 6.37
CA PHE A 117 22.97 1.04 7.38
C PHE A 117 21.76 1.84 6.90
N GLY A 118 21.97 2.78 5.98
CA GLY A 118 20.91 3.55 5.33
C GLY A 118 21.06 3.65 3.82
N ILE A 119 20.21 4.44 3.20
CA ILE A 119 20.21 4.75 1.77
C ILE A 119 20.88 6.09 1.51
N ALA A 120 21.86 6.10 0.60
CA ALA A 120 22.57 7.32 0.22
C ALA A 120 21.80 8.14 -0.82
N SER A 121 21.96 9.46 -0.73
CA SER A 121 21.46 10.38 -1.77
C SER A 121 22.33 10.29 -3.02
N CYS A 122 21.69 10.16 -4.18
CA CYS A 122 22.33 10.26 -5.49
C CYS A 122 21.41 11.03 -6.43
N SER A 123 21.89 12.13 -7.01
CA SER A 123 21.10 13.03 -7.85
C SER A 123 20.56 12.36 -9.12
N SER A 124 21.23 11.32 -9.60
CA SER A 124 20.84 10.51 -10.75
C SER A 124 19.96 9.30 -10.40
N SER A 125 19.80 8.97 -9.11
CA SER A 125 19.03 7.79 -8.70
C SER A 125 17.54 8.10 -8.55
N ARG A 126 16.72 7.18 -9.04
CA ARG A 126 15.25 7.17 -8.89
C ARG A 126 14.84 5.77 -8.48
N ALA A 127 13.76 5.65 -7.71
CA ALA A 127 13.30 4.36 -7.28
C ALA A 127 11.78 4.26 -7.23
N LEU A 128 11.30 3.12 -7.70
CA LEU A 128 9.92 2.65 -7.58
C LEU A 128 9.90 1.61 -6.46
N TYR A 129 9.16 1.90 -5.41
CA TYR A 129 8.94 0.98 -4.30
C TYR A 129 7.47 0.59 -4.21
N ALA A 130 7.18 -0.53 -3.56
CA ALA A 130 5.87 -0.82 -3.02
C ALA A 130 5.96 -1.00 -1.50
N ALA A 131 5.09 -0.34 -0.75
CA ALA A 131 4.95 -0.54 0.68
C ALA A 131 3.71 -1.37 0.97
N ASP A 132 3.91 -2.47 1.67
CA ASP A 132 2.86 -3.38 2.08
C ASP A 132 2.55 -3.14 3.55
N LEU A 133 1.29 -2.90 3.87
CA LEU A 133 0.86 -2.60 5.22
C LEU A 133 -0.43 -3.32 5.60
N MET A 134 -0.59 -3.54 6.89
CA MET A 134 -1.86 -3.93 7.50
C MET A 134 -2.34 -2.83 8.43
N LEU A 135 -3.58 -2.99 8.90
CA LEU A 135 -4.23 -2.05 9.79
C LEU A 135 -4.53 -2.74 11.12
N GLU A 136 -4.25 -2.04 12.22
CA GLU A 136 -4.59 -2.45 13.57
C GLU A 136 -5.57 -1.46 14.18
N MET A 137 -6.58 -1.97 14.91
CA MET A 137 -7.47 -1.14 15.71
C MET A 137 -6.89 -1.01 17.11
N ILE A 138 -6.54 0.20 17.53
CA ILE A 138 -6.04 0.53 18.87
C ILE A 138 -6.88 1.67 19.42
N ASP A 139 -7.56 1.48 20.55
CA ASP A 139 -8.37 2.52 21.21
C ASP A 139 -9.34 3.25 20.25
N ASN A 140 -10.05 2.48 19.41
CA ASN A 140 -10.96 2.96 18.35
C ASN A 140 -10.31 3.81 17.24
N LYS A 141 -8.98 3.81 17.14
CA LYS A 141 -8.24 4.43 16.04
C LYS A 141 -7.60 3.37 15.18
N VAL A 142 -7.54 3.64 13.88
CA VAL A 142 -6.87 2.74 12.95
C VAL A 142 -5.42 3.17 12.77
N GLN A 143 -4.53 2.26 13.19
CA GLN A 143 -3.09 2.43 13.12
C GLN A 143 -2.54 1.61 11.94
N PRO A 144 -1.88 2.23 10.94
CA PRO A 144 -1.17 1.50 9.92
C PRO A 144 0.08 0.82 10.50
N LYS A 145 0.34 -0.40 10.04
CA LYS A 145 1.50 -1.22 10.38
C LYS A 145 2.21 -1.63 9.10
N LEU A 146 3.37 -1.04 8.85
CA LEU A 146 4.24 -1.46 7.77
C LEU A 146 4.66 -2.92 7.97
N LEU A 147 4.55 -3.72 6.91
CA LEU A 147 5.10 -5.08 6.87
C LEU A 147 6.46 -5.10 6.20
N GLU A 148 6.52 -4.52 4.99
CA GLU A 148 7.72 -4.53 4.16
C GLU A 148 7.70 -3.40 3.13
N ILE A 149 8.90 -3.06 2.64
CA ILE A 149 9.10 -2.19 1.48
C ILE A 149 9.86 -3.00 0.42
N ASN A 150 9.23 -3.14 -0.74
CA ASN A 150 9.76 -3.88 -1.88
C ASN A 150 10.36 -2.90 -2.90
N PHE A 151 11.64 -3.06 -3.21
CA PHE A 151 12.26 -2.40 -4.37
C PHE A 151 11.86 -3.12 -5.66
N THR A 152 11.55 -2.38 -6.72
CA THR A 152 11.13 -2.93 -8.02
C THR A 152 9.95 -3.92 -7.91
N PRO A 153 8.79 -3.47 -7.42
CA PRO A 153 7.64 -4.34 -7.22
C PRO A 153 7.08 -4.87 -8.55
N ASP A 154 6.41 -6.03 -8.50
CA ASP A 154 5.60 -6.50 -9.62
C ASP A 154 4.42 -5.53 -9.87
N CYS A 155 4.38 -4.98 -11.09
CA CYS A 155 3.34 -4.06 -11.55
C CYS A 155 2.48 -4.64 -12.67
N TYR A 156 2.51 -5.96 -12.94
CA TYR A 156 1.75 -6.57 -14.02
C TYR A 156 0.25 -6.21 -13.97
N ARG A 157 -0.36 -6.30 -12.78
CA ARG A 157 -1.76 -5.89 -12.57
C ARG A 157 -1.97 -4.41 -12.83
N ALA A 158 -1.06 -3.56 -12.37
CA ALA A 158 -1.14 -2.12 -12.60
C ALA A 158 -1.12 -1.79 -14.09
N CYS A 159 -0.24 -2.42 -14.87
CA CYS A 159 -0.18 -2.22 -16.32
C CYS A 159 -1.41 -2.76 -17.04
N THR A 160 -2.03 -3.82 -16.52
CA THR A 160 -3.22 -4.43 -17.12
C THR A 160 -4.45 -3.53 -16.96
N PHE A 161 -4.67 -2.98 -15.75
CA PHE A 161 -5.83 -2.13 -15.46
C PHE A 161 -5.60 -0.65 -15.80
N TYR A 162 -4.34 -0.22 -15.80
CA TYR A 162 -3.94 1.18 -16.03
C TYR A 162 -2.81 1.21 -17.07
N PRO A 163 -3.14 1.20 -18.37
CA PRO A 163 -2.13 1.14 -19.45
C PRO A 163 -1.10 2.28 -19.42
N ASN A 164 -1.48 3.44 -18.86
CA ASN A 164 -0.59 4.60 -18.71
C ASN A 164 0.25 4.59 -17.43
N PHE A 165 0.16 3.57 -16.59
CA PHE A 165 0.82 3.52 -15.28
C PHE A 165 2.31 3.85 -15.36
N TYR A 166 3.08 3.17 -16.22
CA TYR A 166 4.51 3.46 -16.35
C TYR A 166 4.79 4.81 -16.98
N ASN A 167 3.95 5.30 -17.90
CA ASN A 167 4.10 6.66 -18.44
C ASN A 167 4.01 7.68 -17.30
N GLN A 168 3.07 7.50 -16.36
CA GLN A 168 2.94 8.35 -15.19
C GLN A 168 4.16 8.24 -14.26
N VAL A 169 4.63 7.03 -13.98
CA VAL A 169 5.87 6.78 -13.21
C VAL A 169 7.06 7.50 -13.84
N PHE A 170 7.25 7.39 -15.16
CA PHE A 170 8.35 8.03 -15.87
C PHE A 170 8.24 9.55 -15.87
N ASN A 171 7.03 10.08 -16.05
CA ASN A 171 6.76 11.52 -15.97
C ASN A 171 7.18 12.10 -14.61
N VAL A 172 6.83 11.43 -13.51
CA VAL A 172 7.15 11.89 -12.16
C VAL A 172 8.65 11.76 -11.86
N LEU A 173 9.24 10.60 -12.13
CA LEU A 173 10.62 10.29 -11.73
C LEU A 173 11.66 10.99 -12.61
N PHE A 174 11.40 11.11 -13.92
CA PHE A 174 12.42 11.52 -14.90
C PHE A 174 12.08 12.81 -15.66
N ARG A 175 10.83 13.27 -15.67
CA ARG A 175 10.44 14.50 -16.39
C ARG A 175 9.98 15.65 -15.48
N ASP A 176 9.89 15.42 -14.18
CA ASP A 176 9.38 16.39 -13.19
C ASP A 176 7.94 16.86 -13.49
N ILE A 177 7.09 15.95 -13.96
CA ILE A 177 5.68 16.21 -14.26
C ILE A 177 4.84 15.38 -13.28
N ALA A 178 4.43 15.98 -12.16
CA ALA A 178 3.63 15.29 -11.13
C ALA A 178 2.18 15.79 -11.03
N ALA A 179 1.92 17.08 -11.27
CA ALA A 179 0.59 17.69 -11.09
C ALA A 179 -0.51 17.09 -11.98
N GLU A 180 -0.13 16.58 -13.15
CA GLU A 180 -1.04 15.99 -14.14
C GLU A 180 -1.16 14.46 -14.02
N GLN A 181 -0.49 13.86 -13.03
CA GLN A 181 -0.42 12.40 -12.88
C GLN A 181 -1.28 11.94 -11.71
N ASP A 182 -1.60 10.64 -11.67
CA ASP A 182 -2.35 10.02 -10.58
C ASP A 182 -1.47 9.75 -9.35
N VAL A 183 -0.74 10.78 -8.92
CA VAL A 183 0.14 10.73 -7.75
C VAL A 183 -0.19 11.85 -6.77
N ILE A 184 0.24 11.65 -5.53
CA ILE A 184 0.15 12.59 -4.42
C ILE A 184 1.58 12.90 -4.01
N ASP A 185 1.93 14.18 -3.94
CA ASP A 185 3.21 14.62 -3.36
C ASP A 185 3.14 14.52 -1.84
N ILE A 186 4.03 13.72 -1.26
CA ILE A 186 4.17 13.52 0.18
C ILE A 186 5.56 13.95 0.64
N SER A 187 6.20 14.91 -0.03
CA SER A 187 7.56 15.35 0.29
C SER A 187 7.65 16.19 1.58
N VAL A 188 6.53 16.80 1.99
CA VAL A 188 6.36 17.65 3.18
C VAL A 188 5.38 17.04 4.16
#